data_AF-A0AAV3Z5Z9-F1
#
_entry.id   AF-A0AAV3Z5Z9-F1
#
_cell.length_a   1.000
_cell.length_b   1.000
_cell.length_c   1.000
_cell.angle_alpha   90.00
_cell.angle_beta   90.00
_cell.angle_gamma   90.00
#
_symmetry.space_group_name_H-M   'P 1'
#
loop_
_entity.id
_entity.type
_entity.pdbx_description
1 polymer ?
#
loop_
_entity_poly.entity_id
_entity_poly.type
_entity_poly.pdbx_seq_one_letter_code
_entity_poly.pdbx_strand_id
1 'polypeptide(L)'
;MEVILKATEGSAGPANLGGGCSMPPLKAFMDDTTIICSKEDETRRTLTCLDDLMSWCRMEFKPKKSRSLSIRRGKIDEATTFTPSLKTGRKWKVTEAVDEARECLKIKEAIGQTQTDRRGLGSTTTKWWSKTQGKEKRAIFIDEIRNKEDSTRVQKAVQQPQQGHWTPRDTALQRSLTWNDIWHMAPLRISFIIRSVYDLLPSNANLVRWGKKDDPTCPLCQGRQTTEHVLNS
;
A
#
# COMPACT_ATOMS: atom_id res chain seq x y z
N MET A 1 -3.69 0.57 7.53
CA MET A 1 -3.25 -0.45 8.50
C MET A 1 -4.21 -1.64 8.58
N GLU A 2 -5.51 -1.42 8.78
CA GLU A 2 -6.50 -2.53 8.79
C GLU A 2 -6.51 -3.43 7.55
N VAL A 3 -6.36 -2.88 6.34
CA VAL A 3 -6.33 -3.69 5.11
C VAL A 3 -5.15 -4.69 5.13
N ILE A 4 -4.02 -4.29 5.68
CA ILE A 4 -2.83 -5.14 5.84
C ILE A 4 -3.13 -6.24 6.88
N LEU A 5 -3.83 -5.89 7.97
CA LEU A 5 -4.18 -6.84 9.02
C LEU A 5 -5.18 -7.89 8.57
N LYS A 6 -6.19 -7.50 7.81
CA LYS A 6 -7.14 -8.45 7.21
C LYS A 6 -6.45 -9.43 6.28
N ALA A 7 -5.41 -9.02 5.57
CA ALA A 7 -4.62 -9.93 4.75
C ALA A 7 -3.84 -10.96 5.59
N THR A 8 -3.40 -10.59 6.80
CA THR A 8 -2.74 -11.49 7.75
C THR A 8 -3.69 -12.30 8.63
N GLU A 9 -4.99 -11.97 8.67
CA GLU A 9 -5.98 -12.60 9.55
C GLU A 9 -6.19 -14.08 9.24
N GLY A 10 -6.01 -14.51 7.98
CA GLY A 10 -6.04 -15.92 7.61
C GLY A 10 -4.85 -16.75 8.13
N SER A 11 -3.78 -16.10 8.60
CA SER A 11 -2.55 -16.75 9.07
C SER A 11 -2.58 -17.10 10.56
N ALA A 12 -3.57 -16.59 11.32
CA ALA A 12 -3.70 -16.79 12.76
C ALA A 12 -5.13 -17.18 13.15
N GLY A 13 -5.27 -18.21 13.98
CA GLY A 13 -6.55 -18.55 14.59
C GLY A 13 -6.90 -17.61 15.75
N PRO A 14 -8.18 -17.50 16.14
CA PRO A 14 -8.56 -16.72 17.32
C PRO A 14 -7.85 -17.21 18.57
N ALA A 15 -7.34 -16.27 19.37
CA ALA A 15 -6.64 -16.59 20.60
C ALA A 15 -7.64 -16.92 21.71
N ASN A 16 -7.61 -18.17 22.17
CA ASN A 16 -8.43 -18.61 23.29
C ASN A 16 -7.76 -18.19 24.61
N LEU A 17 -8.44 -17.35 25.38
CA LEU A 17 -7.95 -16.85 26.67
C LEU A 17 -8.42 -17.72 27.85
N GLY A 18 -9.16 -18.80 27.58
CA GLY A 18 -9.83 -19.62 28.59
C GLY A 18 -11.18 -19.04 29.01
N GLY A 19 -11.98 -19.84 29.71
CA GLY A 19 -13.29 -19.40 30.26
C GLY A 19 -14.35 -19.06 29.20
N GLY A 20 -14.22 -19.56 27.97
CA GLY A 20 -15.11 -19.23 26.85
C GLY A 20 -14.79 -17.89 26.16
N CYS A 21 -13.77 -17.17 26.63
CA CYS A 21 -13.35 -15.89 26.05
C CYS A 21 -12.34 -16.09 24.92
N SER A 22 -12.65 -15.52 23.76
CA SER A 22 -11.80 -15.56 22.58
C SER A 22 -11.53 -14.14 22.08
N MET A 23 -10.27 -13.84 21.75
CA MET A 23 -9.87 -12.57 21.15
C MET A 23 -9.52 -12.76 19.68
N PRO A 24 -9.80 -11.76 18.82
CA PRO A 24 -9.28 -11.76 17.47
C PRO A 24 -7.75 -11.72 17.52
N PRO A 25 -7.07 -12.45 16.62
CA PRO A 25 -5.62 -12.63 16.69
C PRO A 25 -4.83 -11.37 16.34
N LEU A 26 -5.48 -10.41 15.68
CA LEU A 26 -4.88 -9.16 15.26
C LEU A 26 -5.80 -8.02 15.66
N LYS A 27 -5.22 -7.01 16.28
CA LYS A 27 -5.86 -5.72 16.53
C LYS A 27 -4.92 -4.62 16.14
N ALA A 28 -5.44 -3.52 15.64
CA ALA A 28 -4.66 -2.31 15.50
C ALA A 28 -5.49 -1.08 15.75
N PHE A 29 -4.76 -0.03 16.09
CA PHE A 29 -5.27 1.32 16.17
C PHE A 29 -4.21 2.25 15.58
N MET A 30 -4.55 2.94 14.49
CA MET A 30 -3.60 3.76 13.72
C MET A 30 -2.38 2.95 13.28
N ASP A 31 -1.19 3.30 13.78
CA ASP A 31 0.10 2.66 13.48
C ASP A 31 0.43 1.53 14.45
N ASP A 32 -0.25 1.48 15.61
CA ASP A 32 0.00 0.49 16.64
C ASP A 32 -0.76 -0.79 16.32
N THR A 33 -0.05 -1.91 16.30
CA THR A 33 -0.59 -3.24 16.00
C THR A 33 -0.23 -4.22 17.12
N THR A 34 -1.22 -5.01 17.54
CA THR A 34 -1.09 -6.05 18.55
C THR A 34 -1.47 -7.39 17.92
N ILE A 35 -0.57 -8.36 18.07
CA ILE A 35 -0.78 -9.76 17.66
C ILE A 35 -0.97 -10.59 18.92
N ILE A 36 -2.04 -11.38 18.97
CA ILE A 36 -2.33 -12.30 20.06
C ILE A 36 -2.54 -13.68 19.44
N CYS A 37 -1.68 -14.63 19.76
CA CYS A 37 -1.78 -16.00 19.27
C CYS A 37 -1.56 -16.99 20.41
N SER A 38 -2.19 -18.17 20.32
CA SER A 38 -2.07 -19.20 21.36
C SER A 38 -0.88 -20.14 21.15
N LYS A 39 -0.32 -20.23 19.93
CA LYS A 39 0.81 -21.09 19.59
C LYS A 39 2.00 -20.29 19.07
N GLU A 40 3.20 -20.70 19.46
CA GLU A 40 4.45 -20.08 19.04
C GLU A 40 4.62 -20.08 17.50
N ASP A 41 4.35 -21.21 16.84
CA ASP A 41 4.49 -21.32 15.38
C ASP A 41 3.54 -20.38 14.61
N GLU A 42 2.31 -20.23 15.11
CA GLU A 42 1.31 -19.32 14.54
C GLU A 42 1.77 -17.86 14.69
N THR A 43 2.31 -17.49 15.85
CA THR A 43 2.90 -16.16 16.07
C THR A 43 4.04 -15.87 15.09
N ARG A 44 4.98 -16.83 14.91
CA ARG A 44 6.12 -16.66 13.98
C ARG A 44 5.64 -16.46 12.55
N ARG A 45 4.75 -17.32 12.06
CA ARG A 45 4.20 -17.21 10.70
C ARG A 45 3.47 -15.89 10.47
N THR A 46 2.65 -15.48 11.44
CA THR A 46 1.90 -14.22 11.36
C THR A 46 2.83 -13.03 11.33
N LEU A 47 3.85 -13.01 12.19
CA LEU A 47 4.84 -11.94 12.23
C LEU A 47 5.64 -11.83 10.92
N THR A 48 6.08 -12.97 10.35
CA THR A 48 6.78 -13.00 9.06
C THR A 48 5.90 -12.47 7.94
N CYS A 49 4.64 -12.93 7.85
CA CYS A 49 3.69 -12.46 6.86
C CYS A 49 3.43 -10.94 6.99
N LEU A 50 3.29 -10.45 8.21
CA LEU A 50 3.10 -9.02 8.48
C LEU A 50 4.33 -8.20 8.06
N ASP A 51 5.54 -8.69 8.34
CA ASP A 51 6.80 -8.03 7.95
C ASP A 51 6.96 -7.97 6.43
N ASP A 52 6.60 -9.04 5.71
CA ASP A 52 6.62 -9.07 4.25
C ASP A 52 5.63 -8.08 3.65
N LEU A 53 4.39 -8.05 4.16
CA LEU A 53 3.38 -7.10 3.70
C LEU A 53 3.78 -5.66 4.00
N MET A 54 4.33 -5.37 5.18
CA MET A 54 4.89 -4.05 5.48
C MET A 54 5.98 -3.68 4.49
N SER A 55 6.92 -4.60 4.24
CA SER A 55 7.99 -4.40 3.27
C SER A 55 7.45 -4.13 1.86
N TRP A 56 6.35 -4.78 1.44
CA TRP A 56 5.69 -4.53 0.16
C TRP A 56 5.04 -3.15 0.12
N CYS A 57 4.42 -2.73 1.22
CA CYS A 57 3.88 -1.39 1.41
C CYS A 57 4.96 -0.31 1.59
N ARG A 58 6.26 -0.66 1.53
CA ARG A 58 7.40 0.22 1.85
C ARG A 58 7.33 0.81 3.27
N MET A 59 6.71 0.09 4.19
CA MET A 59 6.65 0.38 5.61
C MET A 59 7.55 -0.59 6.38
N GLU A 60 7.94 -0.21 7.60
CA GLU A 60 8.77 -1.05 8.48
C GLU A 60 8.34 -0.87 9.94
N PHE A 61 8.37 -1.95 10.70
CA PHE A 61 8.17 -1.88 12.15
C PHE A 61 9.40 -1.28 12.82
N LYS A 62 9.18 -0.43 13.83
CA LYS A 62 10.25 0.09 14.68
C LYS A 62 10.53 -0.89 15.81
N PRO A 63 11.61 -1.71 15.75
CA PRO A 63 11.83 -2.80 16.71
C PRO A 63 12.02 -2.29 18.13
N LYS A 64 12.65 -1.11 18.28
CA LYS A 64 12.80 -0.41 19.57
C LYS A 64 11.46 -0.06 20.23
N LYS A 65 10.37 0.04 19.46
CA LYS A 65 9.01 0.30 19.96
C LYS A 65 8.15 -0.98 20.02
N SER A 66 8.50 -2.01 19.25
CA SER A 66 7.83 -3.31 19.32
C SER A 66 8.22 -4.06 20.61
N ARG A 67 7.24 -4.75 21.21
CA ARG A 67 7.42 -5.58 22.41
C ARG A 67 6.74 -6.92 22.18
N SER A 68 7.32 -7.99 22.73
CA SER A 68 6.70 -9.32 22.76
C SER A 68 6.61 -9.81 24.19
N LEU A 69 5.50 -10.46 24.51
CA LEU A 69 5.30 -11.15 25.78
C LEU A 69 4.84 -12.57 25.48
N SER A 70 5.56 -13.55 26.00
CA SER A 70 5.21 -14.97 25.89
C SER A 70 4.81 -15.50 27.25
N ILE A 71 3.75 -16.31 27.31
CA ILE A 71 3.25 -16.92 28.54
C ILE A 71 3.16 -18.42 28.32
N ARG A 72 3.84 -19.21 29.15
CA ARG A 72 3.70 -20.68 29.18
C ARG A 72 3.24 -21.11 30.57
N ARG A 73 2.16 -21.90 30.62
CA ARG A 73 1.61 -22.47 31.87
C ARG A 73 1.39 -21.41 32.97
N GLY A 74 0.86 -20.24 32.60
CA GLY A 74 0.54 -19.15 33.52
C GLY A 74 1.75 -18.35 34.04
N LYS A 75 2.96 -18.62 33.56
CA LYS A 75 4.16 -17.85 33.88
C LYS A 75 4.70 -17.16 32.63
N ILE A 76 5.31 -15.99 32.83
CA ILE A 76 6.04 -15.29 31.76
C ILE A 76 7.20 -16.17 31.33
N ASP A 77 7.29 -16.41 30.03
CA ASP A 77 8.36 -17.17 29.41
C ASP A 77 9.34 -16.21 28.71
N GLU A 78 10.45 -15.91 29.38
CA GLU A 78 11.47 -14.99 28.88
C GLU A 78 12.33 -15.61 27.77
N ALA A 79 12.36 -16.94 27.64
CA ALA A 79 13.14 -17.62 26.62
C ALA A 79 12.58 -17.42 25.20
N THR A 80 11.27 -17.16 25.09
CA THR A 80 10.58 -17.02 23.81
C THR A 80 10.28 -15.56 23.53
N THR A 81 11.14 -14.92 22.75
CA THR A 81 10.94 -13.53 22.30
C THR A 81 10.65 -13.50 20.81
N PHE A 82 9.62 -12.76 20.41
CA PHE A 82 9.30 -12.53 19.00
C PHE A 82 9.76 -11.13 18.61
N THR A 83 10.69 -11.05 17.65
CA THR A 83 11.15 -9.76 17.12
C THR A 83 10.95 -9.72 15.61
N PRO A 84 10.41 -8.61 15.06
CA PRO A 84 10.37 -8.41 13.62
C PRO A 84 11.79 -8.31 13.07
N SER A 85 11.99 -8.78 11.84
CA SER A 85 13.32 -8.84 11.24
C SER A 85 13.89 -7.43 10.99
N LEU A 86 15.17 -7.23 11.30
CA LEU A 86 15.82 -5.93 11.20
C LEU A 86 16.22 -5.62 9.75
N LYS A 87 15.40 -4.86 9.01
CA LYS A 87 15.88 -4.10 7.84
C LYS A 87 16.38 -2.74 8.34
N THR A 88 17.61 -2.69 8.85
CA THR A 88 18.15 -1.48 9.50
C THR A 88 18.28 -0.29 8.53
N GLY A 89 17.45 0.74 8.75
CA GLY A 89 17.84 2.12 9.09
C GLY A 89 18.70 2.97 8.13
N ARG A 90 19.25 2.43 7.03
CA ARG A 90 20.09 3.17 6.07
C ARG A 90 19.37 3.53 4.77
N LYS A 91 18.05 3.34 4.69
CA LYS A 91 17.30 3.53 3.43
C LYS A 91 17.06 4.99 3.07
N TRP A 92 16.89 5.86 4.07
CA TRP A 92 16.65 7.28 3.82
C TRP A 92 17.79 8.13 4.35
N LYS A 93 18.57 8.68 3.43
CA LYS A 93 19.59 9.66 3.73
C LYS A 93 18.97 11.05 3.63
N VAL A 94 18.70 11.63 4.79
CA VAL A 94 18.00 12.92 4.90
C VAL A 94 18.76 14.02 4.18
N THR A 95 20.09 14.04 4.26
CA THR A 95 20.93 15.04 3.57
C THR A 95 20.74 14.99 2.06
N GLU A 96 20.86 13.80 1.46
CA GLU A 96 20.67 13.61 0.01
C GLU A 96 19.26 14.00 -0.42
N ALA A 97 18.23 13.56 0.30
CA ALA A 97 16.85 13.93 -0.03
C ALA A 97 16.56 15.42 0.11
N VAL A 98 17.18 16.09 1.08
CA VAL A 98 17.05 17.54 1.27
C VAL A 98 17.72 18.30 0.14
N ASP A 99 18.93 17.87 -0.26
CA ASP A 99 19.68 18.52 -1.32
C ASP A 99 19.00 18.30 -2.68
N GLU A 100 18.54 17.07 -2.98
CA GLU A 100 17.75 16.79 -4.18
C GLU A 100 16.47 17.64 -4.24
N ALA A 101 15.71 17.74 -3.15
CA ALA A 101 14.49 18.52 -3.12
C ALA A 101 14.76 20.02 -3.35
N ARG A 102 15.87 20.55 -2.80
CA ARG A 102 16.30 21.94 -3.06
C ARG A 102 16.62 22.16 -4.53
N GLU A 103 17.39 21.26 -5.15
CA GLU A 103 17.74 21.36 -6.56
C GLU A 103 16.51 21.23 -7.47
N CYS A 104 15.59 20.29 -7.19
CA CYS A 104 14.33 20.17 -7.92
C CYS A 104 13.47 21.45 -7.84
N LEU A 105 13.41 22.11 -6.68
CA LEU A 105 12.68 23.38 -6.54
C LEU A 105 13.32 24.51 -7.34
N LYS A 106 14.67 24.58 -7.39
CA LYS A 106 15.37 25.55 -8.25
C LYS A 106 15.10 25.28 -9.73
N ILE A 107 15.12 24.02 -10.15
CA ILE A 107 14.82 23.63 -11.53
C ILE A 107 13.39 24.02 -11.89
N LYS A 108 12.41 23.76 -11.01
CA LYS A 108 11.01 24.16 -11.22
C LYS A 108 10.86 25.69 -11.34
N GLU A 109 11.59 26.45 -10.52
CA GLU A 109 11.62 27.91 -10.64
C GLU A 109 12.23 28.38 -11.95
N ALA A 110 13.30 27.73 -12.42
CA ALA A 110 13.95 28.06 -13.68
C ALA A 110 13.10 27.72 -14.90
N ILE A 111 12.40 26.57 -14.88
CA ILE A 111 11.44 26.18 -15.91
C ILE A 111 10.27 27.18 -15.96
N GLY A 112 9.91 27.76 -14.81
CA GLY A 112 8.80 28.67 -14.70
C GLY A 112 7.45 27.94 -14.74
N GLN A 113 6.37 28.72 -14.89
CA GLN A 113 5.03 28.18 -14.84
C GLN A 113 4.69 27.46 -16.15
N THR A 114 4.48 26.15 -16.06
CA THR A 114 4.00 25.33 -17.19
C THR A 114 2.48 25.25 -17.18
N GLN A 115 1.89 24.99 -18.35
CA GLN A 115 0.46 24.69 -18.44
C GLN A 115 0.20 23.30 -17.83
N THR A 116 -0.54 23.26 -16.71
CA THR A 116 -0.88 22.02 -16.00
C THR A 116 -2.29 21.54 -16.29
N ASP A 117 -3.16 22.43 -16.77
CA ASP A 117 -4.56 22.12 -17.06
C ASP A 117 -5.06 22.82 -18.34
N ARG A 118 -6.35 22.60 -18.65
CA ARG A 118 -7.02 23.21 -19.81
C ARG A 118 -7.39 24.68 -19.58
N ARG A 119 -7.14 25.27 -18.40
CA ARG A 119 -7.47 26.67 -18.10
C ARG A 119 -6.46 27.65 -18.69
N GLY A 120 -5.29 27.16 -19.10
CA GLY A 120 -4.24 27.93 -19.76
C GLY A 120 -3.24 28.58 -18.79
N LEU A 121 -2.18 29.14 -19.38
CA LEU A 121 -1.11 29.81 -18.64
C LEU A 121 -1.64 31.05 -17.91
N GLY A 122 -1.25 31.25 -16.65
CA GLY A 122 -1.63 32.42 -15.85
C GLY A 122 -2.95 32.29 -15.09
N SER A 123 -3.72 31.21 -15.27
CA SER A 123 -4.95 30.96 -14.48
C SER A 123 -4.69 30.70 -12.99
N THR A 124 -3.47 30.29 -12.63
CA THR A 124 -3.06 29.97 -11.26
C THR A 124 -1.89 30.83 -10.84
N THR A 125 -1.96 31.37 -9.62
CA THR A 125 -0.85 32.09 -9.00
C THR A 125 0.15 31.09 -8.43
N THR A 126 1.25 30.88 -9.14
CA THR A 126 2.34 30.01 -8.67
C THR A 126 3.17 30.74 -7.62
N LYS A 127 3.34 30.11 -6.45
CA LYS A 127 4.23 30.61 -5.40
C LYS A 127 5.58 29.91 -5.48
N TRP A 128 6.64 30.70 -5.58
CA TRP A 128 8.01 30.21 -5.71
C TRP A 128 8.66 29.99 -4.34
N TRP A 129 9.40 28.91 -4.19
CA TRP A 129 10.08 28.54 -2.95
C TRP A 129 11.10 29.59 -2.50
N SER A 130 11.80 30.22 -3.44
CA SER A 130 12.73 31.33 -3.17
C SER A 130 12.04 32.56 -2.59
N LYS A 131 10.79 32.82 -3.00
CA LYS A 131 9.99 34.00 -2.60
C LYS A 131 9.10 33.76 -1.37
N THR A 132 8.96 32.53 -0.92
CA THR A 132 8.16 32.19 0.28
C THR A 132 9.02 32.19 1.54
N GLN A 133 8.38 32.40 2.70
CA GLN A 133 9.02 32.40 4.01
C GLN A 133 8.24 31.59 5.04
N GLY A 134 8.90 31.27 6.17
CA GLY A 134 8.26 30.67 7.34
C GLY A 134 7.60 29.30 7.06
N LYS A 135 6.35 29.15 7.51
CA LYS A 135 5.58 27.90 7.42
C LYS A 135 5.32 27.47 5.98
N GLU A 136 5.07 28.43 5.09
CA GLU A 136 4.74 28.16 3.69
C GLU A 136 5.94 27.60 2.93
N LYS A 137 7.13 28.17 3.15
CA LYS A 137 8.38 27.66 2.58
C LYS A 137 8.64 26.20 2.99
N ARG A 138 8.36 25.86 4.25
CA ARG A 138 8.46 24.48 4.76
C ARG A 138 7.42 23.57 4.13
N ALA A 139 6.19 24.04 3.92
CA ALA A 139 5.13 23.25 3.31
C ALA A 139 5.48 22.86 1.86
N ILE A 140 5.92 23.82 1.03
CA ILE A 140 6.38 23.56 -0.35
C ILE A 140 7.54 22.55 -0.35
N PHE A 141 8.49 22.72 0.57
CA PHE A 141 9.63 21.83 0.67
C PHE A 141 9.25 20.40 1.07
N ILE A 142 8.36 20.23 2.06
CA ILE A 142 7.84 18.92 2.48
C ILE A 142 7.05 18.27 1.35
N ASP A 143 6.25 19.06 0.63
CA ASP A 143 5.48 18.57 -0.51
C ASP A 143 6.40 18.07 -1.63
N GLU A 144 7.53 18.75 -1.90
CA GLU A 144 8.51 18.29 -2.88
C GLU A 144 9.11 16.92 -2.52
N ILE A 145 9.48 16.74 -1.24
CA ILE A 145 10.01 15.45 -0.75
C ILE A 145 8.96 14.34 -0.94
N ARG A 146 7.69 14.63 -0.62
CA ARG A 146 6.59 13.66 -0.82
C ARG A 146 6.37 13.35 -2.30
N ASN A 147 6.35 14.38 -3.15
CA ASN A 147 6.17 14.24 -4.60
C ASN A 147 7.29 13.41 -5.23
N LYS A 148 8.53 13.52 -4.75
CA LYS A 148 9.64 12.69 -5.20
C LYS A 148 9.43 11.21 -4.86
N GLU A 149 8.98 10.93 -3.63
CA GLU A 149 8.64 9.57 -3.22
C GLU A 149 7.48 9.00 -4.04
N ASP A 150 6.41 9.79 -4.22
CA ASP A 150 5.25 9.41 -5.03
C ASP A 150 5.61 9.20 -6.49
N SER A 151 6.49 10.03 -7.06
CA SER A 151 7.02 9.84 -8.42
C SER A 151 7.76 8.51 -8.55
N THR A 152 8.51 8.12 -7.52
CA THR A 152 9.21 6.81 -7.48
C THR A 152 8.21 5.65 -7.39
N ARG A 153 7.10 5.83 -6.67
CA ARG A 153 6.01 4.85 -6.59
C ARG A 153 5.32 4.70 -7.95
N VAL A 154 5.02 5.82 -8.62
CA VAL A 154 4.42 5.84 -9.96
C VAL A 154 5.36 5.21 -10.99
N GLN A 155 6.65 5.54 -10.97
CA GLN A 155 7.64 4.92 -11.86
C GLN A 155 7.66 3.39 -11.71
N LYS A 156 7.64 2.90 -10.47
CA LYS A 156 7.56 1.45 -10.21
C LYS A 156 6.25 0.85 -10.72
N ALA A 157 5.12 1.55 -10.55
CA ALA A 157 3.84 1.09 -11.08
C ALA A 157 3.86 1.01 -12.61
N VAL A 158 4.39 2.02 -13.31
CA VAL A 158 4.52 2.02 -14.78
C VAL A 158 5.37 0.84 -15.28
N GLN A 159 6.38 0.42 -14.52
CA GLN A 159 7.22 -0.74 -14.85
C GLN A 159 6.51 -2.09 -14.65
N GLN A 160 5.31 -2.12 -14.06
CA GLN A 160 4.53 -3.33 -13.85
C GLN A 160 3.50 -3.47 -14.99
N PRO A 161 3.74 -4.30 -16.02
CA PRO A 161 2.90 -4.33 -17.21
C PRO A 161 1.44 -4.74 -16.93
N GLN A 162 1.19 -5.52 -15.88
CA GLN A 162 -0.16 -5.95 -15.48
C GLN A 162 -0.71 -5.09 -14.34
N GLN A 163 -0.05 -5.06 -13.18
CA GLN A 163 -0.54 -4.31 -12.01
C GLN A 163 -0.46 -2.80 -12.21
N GLY A 164 0.35 -2.33 -13.17
CA GLY A 164 0.45 -0.94 -13.58
C GLY A 164 -0.43 -0.56 -14.76
N HIS A 165 -1.32 -1.45 -15.21
CA HIS A 165 -2.19 -1.15 -16.36
C HIS A 165 -3.17 0.03 -16.10
N TRP A 166 -3.36 0.43 -14.84
CA TRP A 166 -4.12 1.62 -14.47
C TRP A 166 -3.32 2.93 -14.61
N THR A 167 -2.01 2.88 -14.85
CA THR A 167 -1.15 4.07 -14.94
C THR A 167 -1.41 4.96 -16.18
N PRO A 168 -1.80 4.44 -17.36
CA PRO A 168 -2.28 5.27 -18.46
C PRO A 168 -3.61 5.92 -18.05
N ARG A 169 -3.63 7.25 -17.94
CA ARG A 169 -4.79 8.02 -17.47
C ARG A 169 -6.01 7.93 -18.40
N ASP A 170 -5.81 7.55 -19.66
CA ASP A 170 -6.86 7.64 -20.69
C ASP A 170 -7.80 6.41 -20.71
N THR A 171 -7.38 5.28 -20.11
CA THR A 171 -8.17 4.03 -20.10
C THR A 171 -8.85 3.74 -18.75
N ALA A 172 -8.38 4.36 -17.67
CA ALA A 172 -8.94 4.11 -16.34
C ALA A 172 -10.18 4.98 -16.09
N LEU A 173 -11.35 4.34 -15.93
CA LEU A 173 -12.54 4.98 -15.38
C LEU A 173 -12.19 5.57 -14.00
N GLN A 174 -12.14 6.90 -13.90
CA GLN A 174 -11.87 7.57 -12.64
C GLN A 174 -13.02 7.32 -11.67
N ARG A 175 -12.79 6.41 -10.72
CA ARG A 175 -13.69 6.19 -9.58
C ARG A 175 -13.01 6.68 -8.32
N SER A 176 -13.45 7.84 -7.82
CA SER A 176 -13.03 8.31 -6.50
C SER A 176 -13.74 7.47 -5.43
N LEU A 177 -12.98 6.68 -4.68
CA LEU A 177 -13.47 6.03 -3.46
C LEU A 177 -13.05 6.87 -2.26
N THR A 178 -14.02 7.41 -1.53
CA THR A 178 -13.72 8.08 -0.26
C THR A 178 -13.45 7.03 0.82
N TRP A 179 -12.78 7.42 1.90
CA TRP A 179 -12.62 6.54 3.05
C TRP A 179 -13.99 6.09 3.60
N ASN A 180 -14.97 6.98 3.60
CA ASN A 180 -16.32 6.65 4.04
C ASN A 180 -16.95 5.54 3.17
N ASP A 181 -16.78 5.62 1.85
CA ASP A 181 -17.25 4.57 0.94
C ASP A 181 -16.58 3.23 1.24
N ILE A 182 -15.28 3.21 1.48
CA ILE A 182 -14.53 1.98 1.77
C ILE A 182 -15.02 1.35 3.07
N TRP A 183 -15.25 2.15 4.13
CA TRP A 183 -15.70 1.64 5.43
C TRP A 183 -17.09 1.00 5.40
N HIS A 184 -18.01 1.57 4.62
CA HIS A 184 -19.38 1.08 4.53
C HIS A 184 -19.62 0.09 3.39
N MET A 185 -18.57 -0.22 2.62
CA MET A 185 -18.68 -1.14 1.49
C MET A 185 -18.56 -2.59 1.95
N ALA A 186 -19.42 -3.45 1.39
CA ALA A 186 -19.32 -4.88 1.59
C ALA A 186 -17.91 -5.39 1.20
N PRO A 187 -17.26 -6.27 2.01
CA PRO A 187 -15.89 -6.71 1.77
C PRO A 187 -15.65 -7.29 0.37
N LEU A 188 -16.62 -8.04 -0.17
CA LEU A 188 -16.54 -8.61 -1.52
C LEU A 188 -16.52 -7.53 -2.61
N ARG A 189 -17.24 -6.42 -2.41
CA ARG A 189 -17.27 -5.32 -3.36
C ARG A 189 -15.94 -4.55 -3.37
N ILE A 190 -15.34 -4.34 -2.19
CA ILE A 190 -13.98 -3.75 -2.09
C ILE A 190 -12.97 -4.67 -2.79
N SER A 191 -13.02 -5.96 -2.49
CA SER A 191 -12.12 -6.96 -3.08
C SER A 191 -12.24 -6.98 -4.61
N PHE A 192 -13.46 -6.95 -5.13
CA PHE A 192 -13.72 -6.89 -6.56
C PHE A 192 -13.13 -5.63 -7.19
N ILE A 193 -13.38 -4.43 -6.62
CA ILE A 193 -12.88 -3.17 -7.18
C ILE A 193 -11.36 -3.12 -7.20
N ILE A 194 -10.71 -3.54 -6.11
CA ILE A 194 -9.24 -3.58 -6.06
C ILE A 194 -8.72 -4.54 -7.13
N ARG A 195 -9.27 -5.76 -7.21
CA ARG A 195 -8.84 -6.76 -8.19
C ARG A 195 -9.14 -6.33 -9.63
N SER A 196 -10.19 -5.58 -9.89
CA SER A 196 -10.48 -5.07 -11.25
C SER A 196 -9.46 -4.01 -11.67
N VAL A 197 -9.06 -3.10 -10.77
CA VAL A 197 -8.06 -2.06 -11.06
C VAL A 197 -6.68 -2.66 -11.39
N TYR A 198 -6.30 -3.73 -10.70
CA TYR A 198 -4.99 -4.38 -10.88
C TYR A 198 -5.01 -5.55 -11.89
N ASP A 199 -6.10 -5.74 -12.64
CA ASP A 199 -6.31 -6.86 -13.58
C ASP A 199 -6.01 -8.24 -12.95
N LEU A 200 -6.59 -8.49 -11.77
CA LEU A 200 -6.45 -9.71 -10.97
C LEU A 200 -7.76 -10.52 -10.89
N LEU A 201 -8.77 -10.17 -11.66
CA LEU A 201 -10.01 -10.94 -11.76
C LEU A 201 -9.82 -12.19 -12.64
N PRO A 202 -10.57 -13.27 -12.39
CA PRO A 202 -10.42 -14.55 -13.10
C PRO A 202 -11.03 -14.51 -14.52
N SER A 203 -10.57 -13.61 -15.38
CA SER A 203 -10.87 -13.61 -16.82
C SER A 203 -10.10 -14.74 -17.51
N ASN A 204 -10.56 -15.28 -18.65
CA ASN A 204 -9.81 -16.35 -19.33
C ASN A 204 -8.39 -15.90 -19.71
N ALA A 205 -8.18 -14.63 -20.06
CA ALA A 205 -6.84 -14.09 -20.29
C ALA A 205 -5.93 -14.20 -19.05
N ASN A 206 -6.47 -13.94 -17.85
CA ASN A 206 -5.72 -14.09 -16.60
C ASN A 206 -5.55 -15.55 -16.18
N LEU A 207 -6.57 -16.40 -16.40
CA LEU A 207 -6.48 -17.83 -16.12
C LEU A 207 -5.40 -18.51 -16.97
N VAL A 208 -5.26 -18.12 -18.24
CA VAL A 208 -4.16 -18.60 -19.10
C VAL A 208 -2.81 -18.15 -18.58
N ARG A 209 -2.67 -16.87 -18.20
CA ARG A 209 -1.43 -16.37 -17.58
C ARG A 209 -1.07 -17.12 -16.30
N TRP A 210 -2.05 -17.54 -15.52
CA TRP A 210 -1.85 -18.31 -14.29
C TRP A 210 -1.66 -19.81 -14.52
N GLY A 211 -1.63 -20.28 -15.77
CA GLY A 211 -1.49 -21.69 -16.11
C GLY A 211 -2.70 -22.54 -15.69
N LYS A 212 -3.88 -21.94 -15.54
CA LYS A 212 -5.13 -22.61 -15.15
C LYS A 212 -6.05 -22.94 -16.32
N LYS A 213 -5.74 -22.40 -17.52
CA LYS A 213 -6.50 -22.61 -18.75
C LYS A 213 -5.54 -22.49 -19.94
N ASP A 214 -5.87 -23.13 -21.06
CA ASP A 214 -5.03 -23.08 -22.26
C ASP A 214 -5.44 -21.96 -23.24
N ASP A 215 -6.73 -21.61 -23.27
CA ASP A 215 -7.28 -20.66 -24.24
C ASP A 215 -7.89 -19.40 -23.59
N PRO A 216 -7.46 -18.18 -23.99
CA PRO A 216 -8.01 -16.93 -23.46
C PRO A 216 -9.31 -16.47 -24.14
N THR A 217 -9.88 -17.23 -25.08
CA THR A 217 -11.09 -16.84 -25.81
C THR A 217 -12.34 -16.71 -24.92
N CYS A 218 -13.22 -15.79 -25.29
CA CYS A 218 -14.51 -15.58 -24.66
C CYS A 218 -15.52 -16.61 -25.21
N PRO A 219 -16.27 -17.33 -24.35
CA PRO A 219 -17.25 -18.32 -24.81
C PRO A 219 -18.43 -17.70 -25.58
N LEU A 220 -18.67 -16.39 -25.47
CA LEU A 220 -19.80 -15.71 -26.11
C LEU A 220 -19.45 -15.10 -27.47
N CYS A 221 -18.31 -14.38 -27.57
CA CYS A 221 -17.92 -13.65 -28.78
C CYS A 221 -16.65 -14.17 -29.45
N GLN A 222 -16.00 -15.20 -28.89
CA GLN A 222 -14.74 -15.79 -29.35
C GLN A 222 -13.53 -14.83 -29.38
N GLY A 223 -13.69 -13.56 -29.01
CA GLY A 223 -12.59 -12.61 -28.81
C GLY A 223 -11.77 -12.91 -27.55
N ARG A 224 -10.65 -12.22 -27.36
CA ARG A 224 -9.82 -12.39 -26.15
C ARG A 224 -10.55 -11.88 -24.90
N GLN A 225 -10.81 -12.76 -23.93
CA GLN A 225 -11.56 -12.42 -22.73
C GLN A 225 -10.67 -11.74 -21.67
N THR A 226 -10.53 -10.42 -21.76
CA THR A 226 -9.90 -9.57 -20.73
C THR A 226 -10.92 -9.18 -19.65
N THR A 227 -10.44 -8.64 -18.53
CA THR A 227 -11.32 -8.11 -17.48
C THR A 227 -12.20 -6.97 -18.01
N GLU A 228 -11.63 -6.05 -18.79
CA GLU A 228 -12.38 -4.98 -19.45
C GLU A 228 -13.46 -5.54 -20.40
N HIS A 229 -13.11 -6.55 -21.19
CA HIS A 229 -14.08 -7.21 -22.05
C HIS A 229 -15.25 -7.78 -21.26
N VAL A 230 -15.01 -8.45 -20.13
CA VAL A 230 -16.10 -9.01 -19.29
C VAL A 230 -16.98 -7.92 -18.68
N LEU A 231 -16.42 -6.76 -18.34
CA LEU A 231 -17.17 -5.67 -17.68
C LEU A 231 -17.87 -4.72 -18.65
N ASN A 232 -17.47 -4.70 -19.92
CA ASN A 232 -18.05 -3.87 -20.97
C ASN A 232 -18.90 -4.68 -21.98
N SER A 233 -19.00 -6.00 -21.85
CA SER A 233 -19.85 -6.87 -22.69
C SER A 233 -21.24 -7.05 -22.13
#